data_AF-A0A5J4P0T7-F1
#
_entry.id   AF-A0A5J4P0T7-F1
#
_cell.length_a   1.000
_cell.length_b   1.000
_cell.length_c   1.000
_cell.angle_alpha   90.00
_cell.angle_beta   90.00
_cell.angle_gamma   90.00
#
_symmetry.space_group_name_H-M   'P 1'
#
loop_
_entity.id
_entity.type
_entity.pdbx_description
1 polymer ?
#
loop_
_entity_poly.entity_id
_entity_poly.type
_entity_poly.pdbx_seq_one_letter_code
_entity_poly.pdbx_strand_id
1 'polypeptide(L)'
;MKSTHSELTNLATATAALKRERLENRRERKAAVTLAIITGCFMLCWLPFFIEALLTPFYPELRASRVVRSILLWLGYSNSLLNPIIYTIFSPDFRDAFRKILFGRYYHRSRER
;
A
#
# COMPACT_ATOMS: atom_id res chain seq x y z
N MET A 1 -44.92 25.96 8.07
CA MET A 1 -43.96 26.12 6.94
C MET A 1 -42.49 26.23 7.36
N LYS A 2 -42.14 26.86 8.50
CA LYS A 2 -40.74 26.93 8.98
C LYS A 2 -40.15 25.56 9.43
N SER A 3 -40.97 24.68 9.98
CA SER A 3 -40.55 23.35 10.49
C SER A 3 -40.01 22.41 9.41
N THR A 4 -40.60 22.42 8.22
CA THR A 4 -40.24 21.50 7.12
C THR A 4 -38.91 21.87 6.48
N HIS A 5 -38.57 23.17 6.44
CA HIS A 5 -37.30 23.64 5.89
C HIS A 5 -36.11 23.30 6.78
N SER A 6 -36.29 23.36 8.11
CA SER A 6 -35.27 22.94 9.09
C SER A 6 -35.02 21.43 9.07
N GLU A 7 -36.06 20.60 8.86
CA GLU A 7 -35.91 19.15 8.73
C GLU A 7 -35.14 18.77 7.45
N LEU A 8 -35.46 19.41 6.31
CA LEU A 8 -34.75 19.19 5.05
C LEU A 8 -33.27 19.56 5.16
N THR A 9 -32.93 20.66 5.84
CA THR A 9 -31.54 21.05 6.07
C THR A 9 -30.81 20.04 6.97
N ASN A 10 -31.46 19.52 8.00
CA ASN A 10 -30.87 18.53 8.90
C ASN A 10 -30.66 17.16 8.21
N LEU A 11 -31.57 16.77 7.32
CA LEU A 11 -31.40 15.57 6.48
C LEU A 11 -30.26 15.75 5.48
N ALA A 12 -30.13 16.94 4.87
CA ALA A 12 -29.04 17.24 3.96
C ALA A 12 -27.66 17.23 4.67
N THR A 13 -27.56 17.76 5.89
CA THR A 13 -26.31 17.73 6.67
C THR A 13 -25.97 16.32 7.16
N ALA A 14 -26.95 15.56 7.64
CA ALA A 14 -26.76 14.17 8.06
C ALA A 14 -26.30 13.27 6.88
N THR A 15 -26.91 13.43 5.71
CA THR A 15 -26.50 12.68 4.50
C THR A 15 -25.12 13.09 4.00
N ALA A 16 -24.75 14.37 4.12
CA ALA A 16 -23.40 14.84 3.80
C ALA A 16 -22.34 14.26 4.77
N ALA A 17 -22.66 14.20 6.07
CA ALA A 17 -21.79 13.59 7.09
C ALA A 17 -21.57 12.10 6.83
N LEU A 18 -22.65 11.33 6.60
CA LEU A 18 -22.56 9.90 6.25
C LEU A 18 -21.77 9.65 4.96
N LYS A 19 -21.91 10.53 3.96
CA LYS A 19 -21.11 10.45 2.72
C LYS A 19 -19.61 10.65 3.00
N ARG A 20 -19.24 11.60 3.87
CA ARG A 20 -17.85 11.85 4.26
C ARG A 20 -17.26 10.67 5.02
N GLU A 21 -17.97 10.16 6.03
CA GLU A 21 -17.56 8.99 6.80
C GLU A 21 -17.32 7.76 5.90
N ARG A 22 -18.24 7.51 4.95
CA ARG A 22 -18.09 6.43 3.97
C ARG A 22 -16.85 6.60 3.07
N LEU A 23 -16.50 7.84 2.71
CA LEU A 23 -15.30 8.14 1.92
C LEU A 23 -14.04 7.90 2.74
N GLU A 24 -14.03 8.33 4.00
CA GLU A 24 -12.92 8.13 4.95
C GLU A 24 -12.68 6.63 5.20
N ASN A 25 -13.72 5.88 5.56
CA ASN A 25 -13.65 4.43 5.76
C ASN A 25 -13.13 3.69 4.52
N ARG A 26 -13.51 4.14 3.32
CA ARG A 26 -12.98 3.59 2.06
C ARG A 26 -11.49 3.87 1.88
N ARG A 27 -11.03 5.06 2.27
CA ARG A 27 -9.61 5.44 2.20
C ARG A 27 -8.77 4.66 3.21
N GLU A 28 -9.25 4.55 4.44
CA GLU A 28 -8.61 3.76 5.50
C GLU A 28 -8.51 2.29 5.11
N ARG A 29 -9.59 1.69 4.61
CA ARG A 29 -9.57 0.30 4.13
C ARG A 29 -8.56 0.10 3.00
N LYS A 30 -8.45 1.04 2.06
CA LYS A 30 -7.43 0.96 0.99
C LYS A 30 -6.01 1.02 1.57
N ALA A 31 -5.75 1.92 2.50
CA ALA A 31 -4.45 2.02 3.15
C ALA A 31 -4.10 0.73 3.90
N ALA A 32 -5.05 0.17 4.66
CA ALA A 32 -4.89 -1.10 5.38
C ALA A 32 -4.62 -2.27 4.42
N VAL A 33 -5.31 -2.33 3.27
CA VAL A 33 -5.06 -3.34 2.23
C VAL A 33 -3.65 -3.19 1.66
N THR A 34 -3.21 -1.97 1.34
CA THR A 34 -1.85 -1.73 0.84
C THR A 34 -0.80 -2.16 1.88
N LEU A 35 -1.01 -1.84 3.15
CA LEU A 35 -0.12 -2.29 4.24
C LEU A 35 -0.09 -3.82 4.32
N ALA A 36 -1.25 -4.48 4.27
CA ALA A 36 -1.33 -5.94 4.29
C ALA A 36 -0.59 -6.58 3.10
N ILE A 37 -0.68 -5.98 1.90
CA ILE A 37 0.04 -6.45 0.70
C ILE A 37 1.55 -6.29 0.90
N ILE A 38 2.02 -5.11 1.34
CA ILE A 38 3.45 -4.86 1.57
C ILE A 38 4.00 -5.85 2.60
N THR A 39 3.30 -6.04 3.72
CA THR A 39 3.67 -6.99 4.75
C THR A 39 3.69 -8.43 4.23
N GLY A 40 2.69 -8.82 3.43
CA GLY A 40 2.62 -10.14 2.81
C GLY A 40 3.78 -10.39 1.83
N CYS A 41 4.08 -9.43 0.96
CA CYS A 41 5.21 -9.51 0.04
C CYS A 41 6.55 -9.57 0.78
N PHE A 42 6.73 -8.76 1.83
CA PHE A 42 7.90 -8.80 2.69
C PHE A 42 8.09 -10.21 3.28
N MET A 43 7.03 -10.77 3.87
CA MET A 43 7.06 -12.13 4.42
C MET A 43 7.40 -13.15 3.35
N LEU A 44 6.75 -13.15 2.19
CA LEU A 44 7.01 -14.11 1.13
C LEU A 44 8.44 -14.05 0.57
N CYS A 45 9.05 -12.87 0.48
CA CYS A 45 10.42 -12.72 -0.01
C CYS A 45 11.45 -13.23 1.00
N TRP A 46 11.18 -13.07 2.30
CA TRP A 46 12.11 -13.44 3.37
C TRP A 46 11.87 -14.84 3.95
N LEU A 47 10.65 -15.35 3.86
CA LEU A 47 10.23 -16.63 4.45
C LEU A 47 11.13 -17.80 4.01
N PRO A 48 11.49 -17.96 2.72
CA PRO A 48 12.38 -19.04 2.30
C PRO A 48 13.75 -19.02 2.98
N PHE A 49 14.33 -17.83 3.17
CA PHE A 49 15.59 -17.67 3.90
C PHE A 49 15.43 -17.97 5.39
N PHE A 50 14.37 -17.46 6.03
CA PHE A 50 14.11 -17.73 7.44
C PHE A 50 13.86 -19.21 7.73
N ILE A 51 13.15 -19.92 6.84
CA ILE A 51 12.94 -21.37 6.97
C ILE A 51 14.28 -22.10 6.96
N GLU A 52 15.18 -21.80 6.01
CA GLU A 52 16.51 -22.41 5.95
C GLU A 52 17.34 -22.10 7.20
N ALA A 53 17.35 -20.84 7.63
CA ALA A 53 18.10 -20.40 8.80
C ALA A 53 17.60 -21.03 10.11
N LEU A 54 16.28 -21.25 10.24
CA LEU A 54 15.67 -21.85 11.43
C LEU A 54 15.79 -23.38 11.44
N LEU A 55 15.80 -24.04 10.28
CA LEU A 55 15.91 -25.50 10.19
C LEU A 55 17.35 -26.00 10.29
N THR A 56 18.32 -25.25 9.77
CA THR A 56 19.74 -25.67 9.72
C THR A 56 20.32 -26.08 11.09
N PRO A 57 19.99 -25.43 12.23
CA PRO A 57 20.47 -25.86 13.55
C PRO A 57 19.95 -27.23 13.99
N PHE A 58 18.75 -27.62 13.55
CA PHE A 58 18.11 -28.89 13.91
C PHE A 58 18.42 -30.01 12.91
N TYR A 59 18.58 -29.64 11.64
CA TYR A 59 18.80 -30.55 10.52
C TYR A 59 19.97 -30.03 9.65
N PRO A 60 21.23 -30.23 10.07
CA PRO A 60 22.40 -29.73 9.36
C PRO A 60 22.53 -30.25 7.92
N GLU A 61 21.97 -31.42 7.64
CA GLU A 61 21.88 -32.05 6.31
C GLU A 61 20.98 -31.28 5.33
N LEU A 62 20.03 -30.49 5.83
CA LEU A 62 19.17 -29.63 5.01
C LEU A 62 19.84 -28.31 4.63
N ARG A 63 21.09 -28.08 5.06
CA ARG A 63 21.81 -26.85 4.78
C ARG A 63 21.90 -26.60 3.28
N ALA A 64 21.38 -25.46 2.86
CA ALA A 64 21.38 -25.10 1.45
C ALA A 64 22.81 -24.95 0.90
N SER A 65 23.00 -25.35 -0.36
CA SER A 65 24.25 -25.08 -1.06
C SER A 65 24.51 -23.57 -1.13
N ARG A 66 25.78 -23.16 -1.31
CA ARG A 66 26.15 -21.74 -1.38
C ARG A 66 25.33 -20.98 -2.44
N VAL A 67 25.09 -21.61 -3.59
CA VAL A 67 24.30 -21.03 -4.69
C VAL A 67 22.84 -20.84 -4.28
N VAL A 68 22.21 -21.86 -3.69
CA VAL A 68 20.82 -21.78 -3.23
C VAL A 68 20.67 -20.69 -2.19
N ARG A 69 21.57 -20.63 -1.20
CA ARG A 69 21.52 -19.60 -0.16
C ARG A 69 21.73 -18.19 -0.72
N SER A 70 22.59 -18.03 -1.73
CA SER A 70 22.70 -16.76 -2.46
C SER A 70 21.39 -16.39 -3.14
N ILE A 71 20.71 -17.33 -3.82
CA ILE A 71 19.41 -17.08 -4.46
C ILE A 71 18.36 -16.66 -3.42
N LEU A 72 18.29 -17.33 -2.27
CA LEU A 72 17.37 -16.97 -1.17
C LEU A 72 17.62 -15.54 -0.66
N LEU A 73 18.88 -15.13 -0.53
CA LEU A 73 19.24 -13.77 -0.14
C LEU A 73 18.87 -12.74 -1.21
N TRP A 74 19.14 -13.04 -2.48
CA TRP A 74 18.75 -12.18 -3.61
C TRP A 74 17.22 -12.02 -3.69
N LEU A 75 16.46 -13.07 -3.41
CA LEU A 75 15.00 -12.99 -3.30
C LEU A 75 14.59 -12.04 -2.16
N GLY A 76 15.20 -12.17 -0.98
CA GLY A 76 14.97 -11.26 0.14
C GLY A 76 15.31 -9.79 -0.21
N TYR A 77 16.41 -9.55 -0.91
CA TYR A 77 16.79 -8.20 -1.37
C TYR A 77 15.87 -7.63 -2.44
N SER A 78 15.25 -8.49 -3.26
CA SER A 78 14.26 -8.08 -4.27
C SER A 78 13.03 -7.41 -3.65
N ASN A 79 12.76 -7.62 -2.35
CA ASN A 79 11.74 -6.89 -1.58
C ASN A 79 11.85 -5.36 -1.74
N SER A 80 13.06 -4.81 -1.80
CA SER A 80 13.26 -3.37 -2.01
C SER A 80 12.79 -2.90 -3.39
N LEU A 81 12.89 -3.74 -4.43
CA LEU A 81 12.38 -3.46 -5.77
C LEU A 81 10.84 -3.56 -5.83
N LEU A 82 10.25 -4.43 -5.02
CA LEU A 82 8.80 -4.59 -4.96
C LEU A 82 8.10 -3.37 -4.36
N ASN A 83 8.75 -2.61 -3.48
CA ASN A 83 8.13 -1.44 -2.83
C ASN A 83 7.60 -0.42 -3.86
N PRO A 84 8.38 0.16 -4.79
CA PRO A 84 7.86 1.04 -5.84
C PRO A 84 6.73 0.42 -6.70
N ILE A 85 6.84 -0.87 -7.01
CA ILE A 85 5.84 -1.59 -7.82
C ILE A 85 4.51 -1.70 -7.06
N ILE A 86 4.56 -2.10 -5.79
CA ILE A 86 3.37 -2.22 -4.93
C ILE A 86 2.72 -0.85 -4.75
N TYR A 87 3.50 0.20 -4.45
CA TYR A 87 2.94 1.54 -4.29
C TYR A 87 2.32 2.09 -5.58
N THR A 88 2.92 1.84 -6.75
CA THR A 88 2.37 2.32 -8.03
C THR A 88 1.13 1.56 -8.51
N ILE A 89 0.96 0.28 -8.12
CA ILE A 89 -0.22 -0.51 -8.48
C ILE A 89 -1.39 -0.24 -7.51
N PHE A 90 -1.10 -0.21 -6.20
CA PHE A 90 -2.14 -0.23 -5.16
C PHE A 90 -2.42 1.13 -4.51
N SER A 91 -1.56 2.14 -4.71
CA SER A 91 -1.82 3.51 -4.26
C SER A 91 -1.99 4.44 -5.47
N PRO A 92 -3.24 4.75 -5.89
CA PRO A 92 -3.51 5.65 -7.01
C PRO A 92 -2.91 7.03 -6.81
N ASP A 93 -2.94 7.54 -5.57
CA ASP A 93 -2.37 8.84 -5.22
C ASP A 93 -0.85 8.83 -5.38
N PHE A 94 -0.19 7.74 -4.97
CA PHE A 94 1.25 7.55 -5.17
C PHE A 94 1.58 7.40 -6.66
N ARG A 95 0.79 6.63 -7.41
CA ARG A 95 0.95 6.45 -8.85
C ARG A 95 0.85 7.78 -9.60
N ASP A 96 -0.10 8.62 -9.23
CA ASP A 96 -0.32 9.92 -9.86
C ASP A 96 0.80 10.90 -9.48
N ALA A 97 1.29 10.88 -8.23
CA ALA A 97 2.48 11.63 -7.83
C ALA A 97 3.74 11.15 -8.56
N PHE A 98 3.96 9.84 -8.65
CA PHE A 98 5.08 9.22 -9.34
C PHE A 98 5.07 9.52 -10.85
N ARG A 99 3.88 9.48 -11.47
CA ARG A 99 3.69 9.89 -12.87
C ARG A 99 3.97 11.38 -13.09
N LYS A 100 3.59 12.25 -12.15
CA LYS A 100 3.92 13.69 -12.21
C LYS A 100 5.44 13.92 -12.11
N ILE A 101 6.13 13.19 -11.26
CA ILE A 101 7.59 13.26 -11.10
C ILE A 101 8.30 12.74 -12.36
N LEU A 102 7.88 11.60 -12.92
CA LEU A 102 8.53 10.98 -14.08
C LEU A 102 8.21 11.65 -15.42
N PHE A 103 6.96 12.06 -15.63
CA PHE A 103 6.50 12.57 -16.94
C PHE A 103 6.21 14.07 -16.93
N GLY A 104 6.57 14.78 -15.86
CA GLY A 104 6.72 16.23 -15.88
C GLY A 104 5.52 17.00 -16.42
N ARG A 105 4.28 16.62 -16.10
CA ARG A 105 3.19 17.61 -16.19
C ARG A 105 3.25 18.47 -14.94
N TYR A 106 4.25 19.34 -14.92
CA TYR A 106 4.28 20.51 -14.07
C TYR A 106 2.98 21.25 -14.37
N TYR A 107 2.02 21.14 -13.45
CA TYR A 107 0.83 21.97 -13.53
C TYR A 107 1.27 23.37 -13.16
N HIS A 108 1.76 24.10 -14.16
CA HIS A 108 1.83 25.54 -14.14
C HIS A 108 0.39 26.07 -14.12
N ARG A 109 -0.36 25.85 -13.03
CA ARG A 109 -1.50 26.70 -12.72
C ARG A 109 -0.94 27.88 -11.96
N SER A 110 -0.48 28.82 -12.77
CA SER A 110 -0.70 30.25 -12.61
C SER A 110 -1.64 30.52 -11.43
N ARG A 111 -1.05 30.83 -10.27
CA ARG A 111 -1.72 31.55 -9.19
C ARG A 111 -1.66 33.07 -9.46
N GLU A 112 -1.89 33.46 -10.70
CA GLU A 112 -2.36 34.79 -11.04
C GLU A 112 -3.87 34.71 -11.24
N ARG A 113 -4.59 34.81 -10.12
CA ARG A 113 -5.86 35.53 -9.96
C ARG A 113 -6.38 35.34 -8.54
#